data_AF-A0A950TH59-F1
#
_entry.id   AF-A0A950TH59-F1
#
_cell.length_a   1.000
_cell.length_b   1.000
_cell.length_c   1.000
_cell.angle_alpha   90.00
_cell.angle_beta   90.00
_cell.angle_gamma   90.00
#
_symmetry.space_group_name_H-M   'P 1'
#
loop_
_entity.id
_entity.type
_entity.pdbx_description
1 polymer ?
#
loop_
_entity_poly.entity_id
_entity_poly.type
_entity_poly.pdbx_seq_one_letter_code
_entity_poly.pdbx_strand_id
1 'polypeptide(L)' 'MSRKFKTSIGGLLIVVLVLAAAHPHAETIEDKAAVCGSCHGEDGIPPDKTLPVIWGQHQGYLYLQLRDFKR' A
#
# COMPACT_ATOMS: atom_id res chain seq x y z
N MET A 1 51.01 -14.23 -6.74
CA MET A 1 49.65 -14.70 -7.12
C MET A 1 48.65 -14.34 -6.00
N SER A 2 48.20 -13.09 -5.87
CA SER A 2 47.34 -12.64 -4.74
C SER A 2 46.33 -11.57 -5.15
N ARG A 3 45.34 -11.95 -5.98
CA ARG A 3 44.22 -11.06 -6.37
C ARG A 3 42.83 -11.64 -6.11
N LYS A 4 42.70 -12.83 -5.51
CA LYS A 4 41.39 -13.47 -5.30
C LYS A 4 40.64 -12.94 -4.06
N PHE A 5 41.33 -12.40 -3.06
CA PHE A 5 40.70 -12.02 -1.78
C PHE A 5 39.97 -10.66 -1.78
N LYS A 6 40.30 -9.74 -2.73
CA LYS A 6 39.64 -8.42 -2.82
C LYS A 6 38.23 -8.44 -3.42
N THR A 7 37.83 -9.53 -4.08
CA THR A 7 36.53 -9.62 -4.78
C THR A 7 35.37 -10.07 -3.88
N SER A 8 35.64 -10.74 -2.76
CA SER A 8 34.60 -11.30 -1.88
C SER A 8 33.98 -10.29 -0.92
N ILE A 9 34.74 -9.27 -0.50
CA ILE A 9 34.28 -8.22 0.41
C ILE A 9 33.37 -7.21 -0.32
N GLY A 10 33.68 -6.91 -1.58
CA GLY A 10 32.86 -6.02 -2.41
C GLY A 10 31.48 -6.59 -2.71
N GLY A 11 31.38 -7.90 -2.98
CA GLY A 11 30.09 -8.57 -3.20
C GLY A 11 29.20 -8.57 -1.95
N LEU A 12 29.78 -8.82 -0.77
CA LEU A 12 29.03 -8.81 0.48
C LEU A 12 28.52 -7.40 0.84
N LEU A 13 29.34 -6.37 0.63
CA LEU A 13 28.94 -4.96 0.83
C LEU A 13 27.79 -4.53 -0.09
N ILE A 14 27.81 -4.95 -1.36
CA ILE A 14 26.73 -4.65 -2.31
C ILE A 14 25.43 -5.36 -1.89
N VAL A 15 25.50 -6.61 -1.45
CA VAL A 15 24.33 -7.35 -0.96
C VAL A 15 23.74 -6.70 0.29
N VAL A 16 24.56 -6.28 1.26
CA VAL A 16 24.10 -5.58 2.46
C VAL A 16 23.44 -4.24 2.10
N LEU A 17 23.98 -3.50 1.12
CA LEU A 17 23.40 -2.23 0.68
C LEU A 17 22.03 -2.41 0.00
N VAL A 18 21.87 -3.47 -0.81
CA VAL A 18 20.59 -3.81 -1.46
C VAL A 18 19.53 -4.23 -0.44
N LEU A 19 19.90 -5.01 0.58
CA LEU A 19 18.97 -5.38 1.66
C LEU A 19 18.53 -4.17 2.49
N ALA A 20 19.41 -3.19 2.73
CA ALA A 20 19.09 -1.98 3.47
C ALA A 20 18.14 -1.02 2.70
N ALA A 21 18.11 -1.07 1.37
CA ALA A 21 17.23 -0.24 0.55
C ALA A 21 15.79 -0.79 0.44
N ALA A 22 15.55 -2.05 0.81
CA ALA A 22 14.24 -2.71 0.68
C ALA A 22 13.36 -2.59 1.93
N HIS A 23 13.27 -1.38 2.52
CA HIS A 23 12.34 -1.17 3.63
C HIS A 23 10.89 -1.13 3.10
N PRO A 24 9.95 -1.90 3.69
CA PRO A 24 8.55 -1.75 3.36
C PRO A 24 8.09 -0.35 3.79
N HIS A 25 7.71 0.46 2.81
CA HIS A 25 7.06 1.74 3.09
C HIS A 25 5.64 1.46 3.60
N ALA A 26 5.21 2.20 4.61
CA ALA A 26 3.81 2.15 5.03
C ALA A 26 2.94 2.68 3.87
N GLU A 27 1.92 1.90 3.50
CA GLU A 27 0.94 2.32 2.50
C GLU A 27 0.24 3.60 2.95
N THR A 28 0.08 4.54 2.01
CA THR A 28 -0.69 5.76 2.21
C THR A 28 -2.18 5.44 2.39
N ILE A 29 -2.98 6.44 2.76
CA ILE A 29 -4.42 6.24 2.86
C ILE A 29 -5.01 6.04 1.46
N GLU A 30 -4.46 6.75 0.47
CA GLU A 30 -4.80 6.66 -0.94
C GLU A 30 -4.55 5.25 -1.47
N ASP A 31 -3.39 4.66 -1.20
CA ASP A 31 -3.05 3.28 -1.60
C ASP A 31 -4.05 2.27 -1.02
N LYS A 32 -4.40 2.44 0.27
CA LYS A 32 -5.38 1.57 0.94
C LYS A 32 -6.79 1.74 0.41
N ALA A 33 -7.16 2.96 0.01
CA ALA A 33 -8.50 3.27 -0.48
C ALA A 33 -8.70 2.87 -1.95
N ALA A 34 -7.62 2.69 -2.73
CA ALA A 34 -7.69 2.35 -4.15
C ALA A 34 -8.56 1.11 -4.44
N VAL A 35 -8.53 0.10 -3.57
CA VAL A 35 -9.35 -1.12 -3.72
C VAL A 35 -10.85 -0.82 -3.66
N CYS A 36 -11.27 0.21 -2.90
CA CYS A 36 -12.67 0.58 -2.72
C CYS A 36 -13.28 1.10 -4.04
N GLY A 37 -12.46 1.76 -4.87
CA GLY A 37 -12.90 2.36 -6.13
C GLY A 37 -13.39 1.34 -7.16
N SER A 38 -12.96 0.07 -7.04
CA SER A 38 -13.43 -1.03 -7.89
C SER A 38 -14.96 -1.23 -7.84
N CYS A 39 -15.59 -0.91 -6.70
CA CYS A 39 -17.03 -0.97 -6.52
C CYS A 39 -17.63 0.44 -6.38
N HIS A 40 -17.01 1.32 -5.59
CA HIS A 40 -17.60 2.62 -5.25
C HIS A 40 -17.25 3.74 -6.25
N GLY A 41 -16.53 3.44 -7.34
CA GLY A 41 -16.01 4.42 -8.27
C GLY A 41 -14.77 5.14 -7.74
N GLU A 42 -13.94 5.66 -8.63
CA GLU A 42 -12.66 6.33 -8.28
C GLU A 42 -12.86 7.49 -7.31
N ASP A 43 -13.90 8.29 -7.54
CA ASP A 43 -14.26 9.43 -6.67
C ASP A 43 -15.21 9.02 -5.53
N GLY A 44 -15.49 7.73 -5.33
CA GLY A 44 -16.50 7.27 -4.36
C GLY A 44 -17.95 7.50 -4.79
N ILE A 45 -18.17 7.73 -6.09
CA ILE A 45 -19.48 7.83 -6.74
C ILE A 45 -19.60 6.71 -7.78
N PRO A 46 -20.30 5.59 -7.48
CA PRO A 46 -20.40 4.47 -8.42
C PRO A 46 -21.39 4.78 -9.56
N PRO A 47 -21.14 4.27 -10.79
CA PRO A 47 -22.11 4.35 -11.88
C PRO A 47 -23.30 3.42 -11.68
N ASP A 48 -23.11 2.30 -10.98
CA ASP A 48 -24.17 1.39 -10.58
C ASP A 48 -24.89 1.94 -9.34
N LYS A 49 -26.21 2.15 -9.48
CA LYS A 49 -27.08 2.71 -8.44
C LYS A 49 -27.37 1.75 -7.29
N THR A 50 -27.01 0.47 -7.42
CA THR A 50 -27.14 -0.52 -6.34
C THR A 50 -25.98 -0.43 -5.34
N LEU A 51 -24.86 0.18 -5.74
CA LEU A 51 -23.70 0.42 -4.88
C LEU A 51 -23.83 1.78 -4.18
N PRO A 52 -23.48 1.87 -2.88
CA PRO A 52 -23.65 3.12 -2.15
C PRO A 52 -22.57 4.14 -2.52
N VAL A 53 -22.97 5.41 -2.60
CA VAL A 53 -22.07 6.56 -2.71
C VAL A 53 -21.38 6.79 -1.36
N ILE A 54 -20.05 6.79 -1.35
CA ILE A 54 -19.24 7.08 -0.15
C ILE A 54 -18.63 8.48 -0.18
N TRP A 55 -18.63 9.14 -1.34
CA TRP A 55 -18.17 10.51 -1.49
C TRP A 55 -18.98 11.47 -0.62
N GLY A 56 -18.26 12.39 0.06
CA GLY A 56 -18.87 13.41 0.91
C GLY A 56 -19.51 12.88 2.20
N GLN A 57 -19.35 11.60 2.54
CA GLN A 57 -19.88 11.10 3.81
C GLN A 57 -19.14 11.63 5.02
N HIS A 58 -19.85 11.67 6.14
CA HIS A 58 -19.25 12.05 7.41
C HIS A 58 -18.23 10.98 7.85
N GLN A 59 -17.03 11.40 8.24
CA GLN A 59 -15.95 10.49 8.66
C GLN A 59 -16.42 9.50 9.73
N GLY A 60 -17.17 9.97 10.73
CA GLY A 60 -17.70 9.12 11.80
C GLY A 60 -18.66 8.04 11.29
N TYR A 61 -19.45 8.33 10.25
CA TYR A 61 -20.36 7.36 9.66
C TYR A 61 -19.57 6.27 8.91
N LEU A 62 -18.62 6.67 8.06
CA LEU A 62 -17.75 5.72 7.34
C LEU A 62 -16.98 4.82 8.31
N TYR A 63 -16.46 5.37 9.41
CA TYR A 63 -15.81 4.59 10.45
C TYR A 63 -16.74 3.53 11.05
N LEU A 64 -17.96 3.91 11.43
CA LEU A 64 -18.93 2.96 12.01
C LEU A 64 -19.28 1.86 11.00
N GLN A 65 -19.57 2.21 9.74
CA GLN A 65 -19.90 1.21 8.71
C GLN A 65 -18.74 0.23 8.46
N LEU A 66 -17.52 0.74 8.27
CA LEU A 66 -16.34 -0.11 8.06
C LEU A 66 -16.09 -1.04 9.25
N ARG A 67 -16.22 -0.52 10.47
CA ARG A 67 -16.09 -1.32 11.69
C ARG A 67 -17.17 -2.40 11.76
N ASP A 68 -18.42 -2.06 11.47
CA ASP A 68 -19.54 -2.97 11.60
C ASP A 68 -19.52 -4.07 10.50
N PHE A 69 -18.96 -3.80 9.32
CA PHE A 69 -18.74 -4.80 8.28
C PHE A 69 -17.52 -5.69 8.51
N LYS A 70 -16.52 -5.19 9.24
CA LYS A 70 -15.31 -5.93 9.59
C LYS A 70 -15.65 -6.97 10.67
N ARG A 71 -15.96 -8.19 10.23
CA ARG A 71 -16.09 -9.37 11.10
C ARG A 71 -14.75 -9.91 11.55
#